data_AF-A0A429GX71-F1
#
_entry.id   AF-A0A429GX71-F1
#
_cell.length_a   1.000
_cell.length_b   1.000
_cell.length_c   1.000
_cell.angle_alpha   90.00
_cell.angle_beta   90.00
_cell.angle_gamma   90.00
#
_symmetry.space_group_name_H-M   'P 1'
#
loop_
_entity.id
_entity.type
_entity.pdbx_description
1 polymer ?
#
loop_
_entity_poly.entity_id
_entity_poly.type
_entity_poly.pdbx_seq_one_letter_code
_entity_poly.pdbx_strand_id
1 'polypeptide(L)'
;MSYPPQWKVMEIKSFFDAFYSPLPHFEDAEKHIFAAWVEQTQNYGTYAFDVPVMSSAHLAEVEKFPPGVREAAFYLTAKKIDAIKILNRDVWIIEVKKRPLASGVGQLLTYKDSFEQTYPDYRVRKLIYVVPLMDMDVKMTCDRMGIDFQVVKGLEKLATRWVY
;
A
#
# COMPACT_ATOMS: atom_id res chain seq x y z
N MET A 1 17.59 3.83 -15.29
CA MET A 1 16.45 4.39 -16.07
C MET A 1 15.26 4.51 -15.10
N SER A 2 14.57 5.65 -15.01
CA SER A 2 13.36 5.76 -14.17
C SER A 2 12.15 5.27 -14.98
N TYR A 3 11.43 4.25 -14.51
CA TYR A 3 10.16 3.87 -15.12
C TYR A 3 9.15 4.99 -14.80
N PRO A 4 8.53 5.62 -15.81
CA PRO A 4 7.57 6.68 -15.53
C PRO A 4 6.44 6.11 -14.67
N PRO A 5 5.97 6.84 -13.64
CA PRO A 5 4.91 6.36 -12.78
C PRO A 5 3.62 6.22 -13.57
N GLN A 6 3.27 5.00 -14.00
CA GLN A 6 1.93 4.68 -14.50
C GLN A 6 1.00 4.38 -13.33
N TRP A 7 0.98 5.30 -12.37
CA TRP A 7 0.12 5.17 -11.20
C TRP A 7 -1.32 5.42 -11.64
N LYS A 8 -2.23 4.52 -11.22
CA LYS A 8 -3.66 4.79 -11.31
C LYS A 8 -4.03 5.75 -10.19
N VAL A 9 -3.89 7.04 -10.48
CA VAL A 9 -4.16 8.12 -9.52
C VAL A 9 -5.67 8.40 -9.46
N MET A 10 -6.19 8.55 -8.26
CA MET A 10 -7.58 8.91 -7.99
C MET A 10 -7.65 9.94 -6.86
N GLU A 11 -8.58 10.87 -6.98
CA GLU A 11 -8.94 11.77 -5.89
C GLU A 11 -10.07 11.14 -5.08
N ILE A 12 -9.85 10.96 -3.78
CA ILE A 12 -10.84 10.42 -2.84
C ILE A 12 -11.38 11.56 -1.99
N LYS A 13 -12.69 11.84 -2.14
CA LYS A 13 -13.40 12.92 -1.42
C LYS A 13 -14.50 12.39 -0.50
N SER A 14 -14.81 11.11 -0.60
CA SER A 14 -15.89 10.45 0.13
C SER A 14 -15.57 8.98 0.36
N PHE A 15 -16.34 8.35 1.27
CA PHE A 15 -16.37 6.90 1.41
C PHE A 15 -16.58 6.17 0.08
N PHE A 16 -17.51 6.63 -0.77
CA PHE A 16 -17.85 5.93 -2.01
C PHE A 16 -16.68 5.97 -3.01
N ASP A 17 -15.97 7.09 -3.10
CA ASP A 17 -14.76 7.19 -3.94
C ASP A 17 -13.71 6.18 -3.46
N ALA A 18 -13.51 6.07 -2.14
CA ALA A 18 -12.57 5.12 -1.56
C ALA A 18 -13.00 3.67 -1.81
N PHE A 19 -14.29 3.36 -1.63
CA PHE A 19 -14.83 2.01 -1.75
C PHE A 19 -14.81 1.48 -3.19
N TYR A 20 -15.17 2.33 -4.15
CA TYR A 20 -15.21 1.98 -5.58
C TYR A 20 -13.94 2.35 -6.33
N SER A 21 -12.89 2.79 -5.62
CA SER A 21 -11.59 3.01 -6.23
C SER A 21 -11.10 1.73 -6.94
N PRO A 22 -10.31 1.87 -8.03
CA PRO A 22 -9.73 0.73 -8.69
C PRO A 22 -8.73 0.09 -7.73
N LEU A 23 -9.22 -0.87 -6.95
CA LEU A 23 -8.47 -1.71 -6.03
C LEU A 23 -8.41 -3.15 -6.56
N PRO A 24 -7.70 -3.43 -7.67
CA PRO A 24 -7.70 -4.75 -8.30
C PRO A 24 -7.28 -5.89 -7.37
N HIS A 25 -6.39 -5.64 -6.40
CA HIS A 25 -5.86 -6.68 -5.51
C HIS A 25 -6.49 -6.70 -4.12
N PHE A 26 -7.34 -5.72 -3.78
CA PHE A 26 -8.00 -5.74 -2.48
C PHE A 26 -9.12 -6.77 -2.50
N GLU A 27 -9.15 -7.63 -1.49
CA GLU A 27 -10.35 -8.39 -1.19
C GLU A 27 -11.46 -7.43 -0.73
N ASP A 28 -12.73 -7.79 -0.92
CA ASP A 28 -13.84 -6.87 -0.61
C ASP A 28 -13.82 -6.36 0.83
N ALA A 29 -13.41 -7.18 1.79
CA ALA A 29 -13.28 -6.73 3.17
C ALA A 29 -12.16 -5.69 3.36
N GLU A 30 -11.07 -5.76 2.61
CA GLU A 30 -9.99 -4.76 2.64
C GLU A 30 -10.46 -3.43 2.04
N LYS A 31 -11.30 -3.48 1.00
CA LYS A 31 -11.95 -2.26 0.45
C LYS A 31 -12.81 -1.57 1.50
N HIS A 32 -13.61 -2.32 2.24
CA HIS A 32 -14.40 -1.80 3.36
C HIS A 32 -13.51 -1.20 4.46
N ILE A 33 -12.43 -1.90 4.84
CA ILE A 33 -11.48 -1.43 5.86
C ILE A 33 -10.84 -0.11 5.42
N PHE A 34 -10.36 -0.04 4.19
CA PHE A 34 -9.73 1.17 3.65
C PHE A 34 -10.71 2.34 3.56
N ALA A 35 -11.89 2.13 2.98
CA ALA A 35 -12.89 3.18 2.84
C ALA A 35 -13.37 3.70 4.22
N ALA A 36 -13.60 2.80 5.17
CA ALA A 36 -13.95 3.17 6.53
C ALA A 36 -12.79 3.87 7.26
N TRP A 37 -11.54 3.48 7.04
CA TRP A 37 -10.39 4.19 7.59
C TRP A 37 -10.31 5.62 7.06
N VAL A 38 -10.42 5.80 5.74
CA VAL A 38 -10.40 7.14 5.12
C VAL A 38 -11.51 8.01 5.70
N GLU A 39 -12.72 7.49 5.81
CA GLU A 39 -13.86 8.20 6.40
C GLU A 39 -13.63 8.52 7.89
N GLN A 40 -13.31 7.53 8.73
CA GLN A 40 -13.14 7.72 10.17
C GLN A 40 -12.01 8.69 10.52
N THR A 41 -10.96 8.73 9.70
CA THR A 41 -9.80 9.60 9.90
C THR A 41 -9.83 10.87 9.06
N GLN A 42 -10.87 11.06 8.24
CA GLN A 42 -11.00 12.17 7.28
C GLN A 42 -9.76 12.31 6.36
N ASN A 43 -9.14 11.18 6.01
CA ASN A 43 -7.89 11.13 5.26
C ASN A 43 -8.09 11.29 3.74
N TYR A 44 -8.99 12.17 3.32
CA TYR A 44 -9.23 12.48 1.91
C TYR A 44 -7.99 13.02 1.18
N GLY A 45 -8.01 12.95 -0.15
CA GLY A 45 -6.96 13.48 -1.01
C GLY A 45 -6.61 12.58 -2.19
N THR A 46 -5.40 12.73 -2.70
CA THR A 46 -4.92 12.02 -3.89
C THR A 46 -4.23 10.71 -3.51
N TYR A 47 -4.72 9.61 -4.09
CA TYR A 47 -4.21 8.27 -3.87
C TYR A 47 -3.78 7.63 -5.18
N ALA A 48 -2.85 6.68 -5.09
CA ALA A 48 -2.61 5.70 -6.14
C ALA A 48 -2.61 4.29 -5.56
N PHE A 49 -3.03 3.33 -6.38
CA PHE A 49 -3.23 1.94 -5.98
C PHE A 49 -2.40 1.01 -6.86
N ASP A 50 -2.11 -0.18 -6.34
CA ASP A 50 -1.30 -1.21 -7.02
C ASP A 50 0.05 -0.68 -7.53
N VAL A 51 0.71 0.15 -6.73
CA VAL A 51 1.90 0.85 -7.20
C VAL A 51 3.05 -0.15 -7.31
N PRO A 52 3.60 -0.40 -8.52
CA PRO A 52 4.63 -1.39 -8.72
C PRO A 52 5.98 -0.87 -8.20
N VAL A 53 6.62 -1.66 -7.36
CA VAL A 53 7.93 -1.35 -6.80
C VAL A 53 8.88 -2.53 -6.90
N MET A 54 10.16 -2.21 -7.07
CA MET A 54 11.21 -3.18 -7.28
C MET A 54 12.51 -2.70 -6.65
N SER A 55 13.29 -3.63 -6.09
CA SER A 55 14.63 -3.30 -5.60
C SER A 55 15.59 -3.07 -6.77
N SER A 56 16.67 -2.31 -6.55
CA SER A 56 17.70 -2.05 -7.56
C SER A 56 18.31 -3.34 -8.13
N ALA A 57 18.47 -4.37 -7.30
CA ALA A 57 18.95 -5.68 -7.76
C ALA A 57 18.00 -6.33 -8.76
N HIS A 58 16.68 -6.31 -8.50
CA HIS A 58 15.71 -6.84 -9.45
C HIS A 58 15.55 -5.94 -10.68
N LEU A 59 15.66 -4.61 -10.53
CA LEU A 59 15.67 -3.69 -11.67
C LEU A 59 16.83 -4.01 -12.63
N ALA A 60 18.02 -4.32 -12.09
CA ALA A 60 19.16 -4.74 -12.89
C ALA A 60 18.91 -6.07 -13.64
N GLU A 61 18.14 -6.99 -13.06
CA GLU A 61 17.71 -8.20 -13.78
C GLU A 61 16.72 -7.88 -14.90
N VAL A 62 15.75 -6.98 -14.67
CA VAL A 62 14.81 -6.53 -15.71
C VAL A 62 15.55 -5.86 -16.87
N GLU A 63 16.61 -5.10 -16.60
CA GLU A 63 17.41 -4.43 -17.63
C GLU A 63 18.13 -5.41 -18.59
N LYS A 64 18.33 -6.68 -18.19
CA LYS A 64 18.89 -7.73 -19.06
C LYS A 64 17.91 -8.20 -20.13
N PHE A 65 16.61 -7.96 -19.96
CA PHE A 65 15.61 -8.32 -20.97
C PHE A 65 15.72 -7.42 -22.22
N PRO A 66 15.29 -7.90 -23.40
CA PRO A 66 15.21 -7.07 -24.61
C PRO A 66 14.37 -5.80 -24.39
N PRO A 67 14.75 -4.64 -24.95
CA PRO A 67 14.07 -3.36 -24.69
C PRO A 67 12.54 -3.40 -24.85
N GLY A 68 12.03 -4.12 -25.86
CA GLY A 68 10.60 -4.24 -26.14
C GLY A 68 9.78 -5.02 -25.11
N VAL A 69 10.41 -5.73 -24.16
CA VAL A 69 9.70 -6.50 -23.13
C VAL A 69 10.05 -6.08 -21.70
N ARG A 70 10.98 -5.13 -21.49
CA ARG A 70 11.40 -4.68 -20.15
C ARG A 70 10.24 -4.15 -19.33
N GLU A 71 9.37 -3.36 -19.96
CA GLU A 71 8.18 -2.81 -19.30
C GLU A 71 7.26 -3.93 -18.80
N ALA A 72 6.93 -4.89 -19.67
CA ALA A 72 6.11 -6.05 -19.29
C ALA A 72 6.78 -6.86 -18.17
N ALA A 73 8.09 -7.12 -18.26
CA ALA A 73 8.84 -7.83 -17.23
C ALA A 73 8.81 -7.09 -15.89
N PHE A 74 8.94 -5.76 -15.89
CA PHE A 74 8.80 -4.94 -14.69
C PHE A 74 7.42 -5.12 -14.05
N TYR A 75 6.32 -4.89 -14.79
CA TYR A 75 4.97 -4.96 -14.22
C TYR A 75 4.56 -6.38 -13.79
N LEU A 76 5.12 -7.42 -14.41
CA LEU A 76 4.85 -8.81 -14.05
C LEU A 76 5.61 -9.28 -12.80
N THR A 77 6.76 -8.68 -12.50
CA THR A 77 7.65 -9.14 -11.41
C THR A 77 7.75 -8.15 -10.24
N ALA A 78 7.30 -6.91 -10.43
CA ALA A 78 7.25 -5.91 -9.38
C ALA A 78 6.30 -6.35 -8.24
N LYS A 79 6.69 -6.00 -7.02
CA LYS A 79 5.76 -6.04 -5.88
C LYS A 79 4.76 -4.90 -6.04
N LYS A 80 3.55 -5.04 -5.50
CA LYS A 80 2.52 -4.02 -5.60
C LYS A 80 2.16 -3.50 -4.21
N ILE A 81 2.32 -2.20 -4.03
CA ILE A 81 1.84 -1.51 -2.83
C ILE A 81 0.32 -1.39 -2.93
N ASP A 82 -0.37 -1.74 -1.86
CA ASP A 82 -1.82 -1.64 -1.73
C ASP A 82 -2.30 -0.22 -2.09
N ALA A 83 -1.82 0.78 -1.35
CA ALA A 83 -2.11 2.19 -1.59
C ALA A 83 -0.93 3.10 -1.26
N ILE A 84 -0.81 4.21 -1.98
CA ILE A 84 -0.03 5.37 -1.56
C ILE A 84 -0.91 6.61 -1.51
N LYS A 85 -0.68 7.48 -0.53
CA LYS A 85 -1.20 8.85 -0.53
C LYS A 85 -0.12 9.78 -1.06
N ILE A 86 -0.46 10.61 -2.04
CA ILE A 86 0.47 11.52 -2.70
C ILE A 86 0.28 12.93 -2.14
N LEU A 87 1.38 13.51 -1.64
CA LEU A 87 1.44 14.85 -1.04
C LEU A 87 2.62 15.59 -1.70
N ASN A 88 2.41 16.11 -2.91
CA ASN A 88 3.48 16.62 -3.76
C ASN A 88 4.55 15.53 -4.03
N ARG A 89 5.79 15.75 -3.56
CA ARG A 89 6.90 14.78 -3.64
C ARG A 89 6.99 13.86 -2.43
N ASP A 90 6.17 14.08 -1.42
CA ASP A 90 6.10 13.21 -0.25
C ASP A 90 5.00 12.16 -0.46
N VAL A 91 5.26 10.94 -0.04
CA VAL A 91 4.28 9.84 -0.11
C VAL A 91 4.09 9.17 1.25
N TRP A 92 2.87 8.71 1.50
CA TRP A 92 2.59 7.76 2.58
C TRP A 92 2.29 6.41 1.94
N ILE A 93 2.99 5.37 2.38
CA ILE A 93 2.72 3.99 1.96
C ILE A 93 1.74 3.39 2.95
N ILE A 94 0.67 2.79 2.43
CA ILE A 94 -0.44 2.26 3.20
C ILE A 94 -0.58 0.78 2.83
N GLU A 95 -0.50 -0.08 3.84
CA GLU A 95 -0.82 -1.50 3.72
C GLU A 95 -2.14 -1.75 4.45
N VAL A 96 -3.07 -2.44 3.79
CA VAL A 96 -4.37 -2.77 4.37
C VAL A 96 -4.45 -4.28 4.52
N LYS A 97 -4.87 -4.75 5.70
CA LYS A 97 -5.07 -6.18 5.93
C LYS A 97 -6.30 -6.42 6.77
N LYS A 98 -6.99 -7.51 6.47
CA LYS A 98 -8.06 -8.04 7.33
C LYS A 98 -7.54 -8.48 8.70
N ARG A 99 -6.26 -8.84 8.78
CA ARG A 99 -5.61 -9.32 10.01
C ARG A 99 -4.29 -8.59 10.28
N PRO A 100 -4.03 -8.22 11.53
CA PRO A 100 -2.76 -7.65 11.94
C PRO A 100 -1.70 -8.75 12.06
N LEU A 101 -1.04 -9.07 10.95
CA LEU A 101 0.02 -10.08 10.91
C LEU A 101 1.38 -9.40 10.73
N ALA A 102 2.43 -10.00 11.31
CA ALA A 102 3.81 -9.51 11.13
C ALA A 102 4.25 -9.42 9.65
N SER A 103 3.61 -10.18 8.76
CA SER A 103 3.86 -10.07 7.31
C SER A 103 3.58 -8.67 6.76
N GLY A 104 2.53 -7.98 7.22
CA GLY A 104 2.21 -6.62 6.78
C GLY A 104 3.29 -5.61 7.16
N VAL A 105 3.90 -5.78 8.34
CA VAL A 105 5.06 -4.99 8.78
C VAL A 105 6.25 -5.20 7.83
N GLY A 106 6.58 -6.46 7.53
CA GLY A 106 7.66 -6.79 6.60
C GLY A 106 7.41 -6.26 5.19
N GLN A 107 6.16 -6.27 4.72
CA GLN A 107 5.76 -5.68 3.45
C GLN A 107 5.99 -4.17 3.44
N LEU A 108 5.51 -3.43 4.45
CA LEU A 108 5.70 -1.97 4.53
C LEU A 108 7.18 -1.56 4.51
N LEU A 109 8.03 -2.25 5.26
CA LEU A 109 9.47 -1.98 5.27
C LEU A 109 10.10 -2.28 3.90
N THR A 110 9.77 -3.43 3.30
CA THR A 110 10.25 -3.80 1.96
C THR A 110 9.79 -2.79 0.91
N TYR A 111 8.55 -2.31 1.01
CA TYR A 111 7.98 -1.34 0.09
C TYR A 111 8.63 0.02 0.23
N LYS A 112 8.92 0.49 1.44
CA LYS A 112 9.66 1.73 1.66
C LYS A 112 10.97 1.72 0.86
N ASP A 113 11.79 0.70 1.06
CA ASP A 113 13.11 0.60 0.44
C ASP A 113 13.01 0.44 -1.07
N SER A 114 12.07 -0.37 -1.55
CA SER A 114 11.86 -0.58 -3.00
C SER A 114 11.28 0.65 -3.68
N PHE A 115 10.40 1.41 -3.00
CA PHE A 115 9.76 2.60 -3.55
C PHE A 115 10.78 3.70 -3.80
N GLU A 116 11.64 4.00 -2.83
CA GLU A 116 12.67 5.04 -2.96
C GLU A 116 13.71 4.70 -4.04
N GLN A 117 13.92 3.41 -4.33
CA GLN A 117 14.78 2.95 -5.43
C GLN A 117 14.08 3.01 -6.79
N THR A 118 12.77 2.71 -6.84
CA THR A 118 11.98 2.73 -8.08
C THR A 118 11.63 4.15 -8.51
N TYR A 119 11.33 5.01 -7.53
CA TYR A 119 10.83 6.37 -7.71
C TYR A 119 11.67 7.38 -6.91
N PRO A 120 12.92 7.64 -7.32
CA PRO A 120 13.88 8.44 -6.53
C PRO A 120 13.48 9.91 -6.35
N ASP A 121 12.57 10.42 -7.18
CA ASP A 121 12.05 11.80 -7.07
C ASP A 121 10.99 11.98 -5.98
N TYR A 122 10.55 10.88 -5.36
CA TYR A 122 9.56 10.86 -4.28
C TYR A 122 10.20 10.38 -2.98
N ARG A 123 9.72 10.90 -1.86
CA ARG A 123 10.20 10.55 -0.52
C ARG A 123 9.10 9.90 0.31
N VAL A 124 9.40 8.74 0.89
CA VAL A 124 8.47 8.09 1.81
C VAL A 124 8.53 8.78 3.17
N ARG A 125 7.40 9.35 3.61
CA ARG A 125 7.29 10.07 4.90
C ARG A 125 6.63 9.27 5.99
N LYS A 126 5.70 8.40 5.62
CA LYS A 126 4.96 7.58 6.57
C LYS A 126 4.72 6.19 5.99
N LEU A 127 4.76 5.21 6.88
CA LEU A 127 4.26 3.87 6.66
C LEU A 127 3.03 3.71 7.56
N ILE A 128 1.91 3.28 6.99
CA ILE A 128 0.64 3.16 7.70
C ILE A 128 0.17 1.72 7.54
N TYR A 129 -0.11 1.06 8.66
CA TYR A 129 -0.68 -0.27 8.67
C TYR A 129 -2.13 -0.20 9.14
N VAL A 130 -3.08 -0.45 8.24
CA VAL A 130 -4.52 -0.31 8.51
C VAL A 130 -5.15 -1.68 8.68
N VAL A 131 -5.78 -1.89 9.84
CA VAL A 131 -6.39 -3.17 10.22
C VAL A 131 -7.70 -2.95 11.00
N PRO A 132 -8.62 -3.92 11.02
CA PRO A 132 -9.86 -3.83 11.80
C PRO A 132 -9.72 -4.29 13.26
N LEU A 133 -8.58 -4.87 13.64
CA LEU A 133 -8.34 -5.39 14.98
C LEU A 133 -6.91 -5.08 15.43
N MET A 134 -6.74 -4.78 16.71
CA MET A 134 -5.44 -4.60 17.33
C MET A 134 -4.80 -5.96 17.65
N ASP A 135 -3.52 -6.10 17.31
CA ASP A 135 -2.64 -7.13 17.88
C ASP A 135 -1.50 -6.39 18.59
N MET A 136 -1.32 -6.65 19.89
CA MET A 136 -0.39 -5.88 20.71
C MET A 136 1.07 -6.13 20.33
N ASP A 137 1.44 -7.35 19.95
CA ASP A 137 2.81 -7.68 19.57
C ASP A 137 3.17 -7.05 18.22
N VAL A 138 2.23 -7.06 17.28
CA VAL A 138 2.38 -6.38 15.99
C VAL A 138 2.40 -4.88 16.16
N LYS A 139 1.53 -4.30 17.00
CA LYS A 139 1.54 -2.87 17.31
C LYS A 139 2.87 -2.45 17.93
N MET A 140 3.37 -3.16 18.94
CA MET A 140 4.67 -2.87 19.55
C MET A 140 5.81 -2.96 18.53
N THR A 141 5.72 -3.87 17.57
CA THR A 141 6.67 -3.96 16.47
C THR A 141 6.56 -2.77 15.53
N CYS A 142 5.35 -2.35 15.16
CA CYS A 142 5.13 -1.15 14.36
C CYS A 142 5.69 0.10 15.03
N ASP A 143 5.42 0.28 16.33
CA ASP A 143 5.92 1.41 17.11
C ASP A 143 7.46 1.48 17.08
N ARG A 144 8.15 0.33 17.27
CA ARG A 144 9.62 0.25 17.20
C ARG A 144 10.17 0.58 15.81
N MET A 145 9.43 0.25 14.76
CA MET A 145 9.84 0.42 13.36
C MET A 145 9.39 1.75 12.75
N GLY A 146 8.68 2.60 13.51
CA GLY A 146 8.15 3.88 13.02
C GLY A 146 6.99 3.73 12.04
N ILE A 147 6.20 2.66 12.18
CA ILE A 147 4.99 2.40 11.39
C ILE A 147 3.76 2.84 12.19
N ASP A 148 2.88 3.61 11.57
CA ASP A 148 1.64 4.08 12.16
C ASP A 148 0.57 2.96 12.10
N PHE A 149 0.26 2.36 13.25
CA PHE A 149 -0.70 1.27 13.35
C PHE A 149 -2.12 1.81 13.59
N GLN A 150 -2.98 1.66 12.58
CA GLN A 150 -4.31 2.26 12.53
C GLN A 150 -5.39 1.19 12.63
N VAL A 151 -6.23 1.29 13.67
CA VAL A 151 -7.35 0.38 13.89
C VAL A 151 -8.67 1.00 13.45
N VAL A 152 -9.35 0.33 12.53
CA VAL A 152 -10.67 0.72 12.01
C VAL A 152 -11.76 0.09 12.87
N LYS A 153 -12.54 0.92 13.56
CA LYS A 153 -13.57 0.45 14.49
C LYS A 153 -14.82 0.00 13.73
N GLY A 154 -15.56 -0.96 14.32
CA GLY A 154 -16.85 -1.43 13.80
C GLY A 154 -16.76 -2.44 12.67
N LEU A 155 -15.55 -2.86 12.31
CA LEU A 155 -15.26 -3.83 11.26
C LEU A 155 -14.55 -5.09 11.80
N GLU A 156 -14.57 -5.31 13.11
CA GLU A 156 -13.89 -6.41 13.79
C GLU A 156 -14.34 -7.77 13.24
N LYS A 157 -15.63 -7.88 12.85
CA LYS A 157 -16.19 -9.08 12.21
C LYS A 157 -15.51 -9.45 10.88
N LEU A 158 -14.90 -8.49 10.18
CA LEU A 158 -14.17 -8.76 8.94
C LEU A 158 -12.81 -9.43 9.20
N ALA A 159 -12.32 -9.40 10.44
CA ALA A 159 -11.09 -10.08 10.85
C ALA A 159 -11.30 -11.58 11.11
N THR A 160 -12.54 -12.00 11.37
CA THR A 160 -12.85 -13.38 11.78
C THR A 160 -12.82 -14.33 10.57
N ARG A 161 -12.47 -15.59 10.84
CA ARG A 161 -12.21 -16.62 9.81
C ARG A 161 -13.50 -17.25 9.24
N TRP A 162 -14.67 -16.83 9.72
CA TRP A 162 -15.95 -17.49 9.47
C TRP A 162 -17.07 -16.45 9.33
N VAL A 163 -17.37 -16.08 8.09
CA VAL A 163 -18.71 -15.63 7.71
C VAL A 163 -19.13 -16.57 6.58
N TYR A 164 -19.83 -17.63 6.96
CA TYR A 164 -20.73 -18.35 6.06
C TYR A 164 -22.10 -17.68 6.14
#